data_AF-A0A840ZDU3-F1
#
_entry.id   AF-A0A840ZDU3-F1
#
_cell.length_a   1.000
_cell.length_b   1.000
_cell.length_c   1.000
_cell.angle_alpha   90.00
_cell.angle_beta   90.00
_cell.angle_gamma   90.00
#
_symmetry.space_group_name_H-M   'P 1'
#
loop_
_entity.id
_entity.type
_entity.pdbx_description
1 polymer ?
#
loop_
_entity_poly.entity_id
_entity_poly.type
_entity_poly.pdbx_seq_one_letter_code
_entity_poly.pdbx_strand_id
1 'polypeptide(L)'
;MGGSTVLAARKVKGPLYAVESDEAWIAKVAESIGPSEAERKLIYADIGPTKKWGVPSSDIRKDHYPKYSGAIVESGIDDFDLCLVDGRFRVACFLQALRHLRPGCIVGIHDYRSRPKYHAVEQFGRIIAETEDLSFFVHRTDLDKAALQTAIERYLYNPD
;
A
#
# COMPACT_ATOMS: atom_id res chain seq x y z
N MET A 1 0.77 4.65 6.78
CA MET A 1 -0.16 4.49 7.93
C MET A 1 -0.54 5.87 8.48
N GLY A 2 -1.69 6.06 9.12
CA GLY A 2 -2.04 7.39 9.69
C GLY A 2 -3.53 7.58 9.99
N GLY A 3 -4.08 8.75 9.66
CA GLY A 3 -5.49 9.09 9.91
C GLY A 3 -6.47 8.12 9.25
N SER A 4 -6.15 7.63 8.04
CA SER A 4 -6.92 6.58 7.37
C SER A 4 -6.94 5.26 8.15
N THR A 5 -5.82 4.89 8.78
CA THR A 5 -5.74 3.72 9.67
C THR A 5 -6.61 3.89 10.92
N VAL A 6 -6.60 5.08 11.53
CA VAL A 6 -7.47 5.40 12.68
C VAL A 6 -8.95 5.34 12.31
N LEU A 7 -9.31 5.89 11.16
CA LEU A 7 -10.68 5.80 10.65
C LEU A 7 -11.09 4.34 10.38
N ALA A 8 -10.22 3.58 9.70
CA ALA A 8 -10.48 2.18 9.39
C ALA A 8 -10.66 1.34 10.65
N ALA A 9 -9.80 1.53 11.67
CA ALA A 9 -9.91 0.80 12.94
C ALA A 9 -11.27 0.98 13.62
N ARG A 10 -11.91 2.16 13.46
CA ARG A 10 -13.23 2.49 14.01
C ARG A 10 -14.41 2.00 13.18
N LYS A 11 -14.21 1.70 11.89
CA LYS A 11 -15.29 1.43 10.94
C LYS A 11 -15.29 0.00 10.42
N VAL A 12 -14.12 -0.61 10.28
CA VAL A 12 -13.95 -1.95 9.71
C VAL A 12 -14.15 -3.00 10.80
N LYS A 13 -15.07 -3.94 10.55
CA LYS A 13 -15.34 -5.06 11.45
C LYS A 13 -14.41 -6.26 11.25
N GLY A 14 -13.79 -6.37 10.07
CA GLY A 14 -12.82 -7.42 9.72
C GLY A 14 -11.38 -7.06 10.12
N PRO A 15 -10.39 -7.86 9.70
CA PRO A 15 -8.97 -7.58 9.94
C PRO A 15 -8.54 -6.26 9.27
N LEU A 16 -7.62 -5.54 9.92
CA LEU A 16 -7.01 -4.31 9.40
C LEU A 16 -5.49 -4.44 9.47
N TYR A 17 -4.84 -4.36 8.30
CA TYR A 17 -3.40 -4.47 8.15
C TYR A 17 -2.88 -3.13 7.63
N ALA A 18 -1.84 -2.60 8.25
CA ALA A 18 -1.25 -1.32 7.85
C ALA A 18 0.28 -1.40 7.89
N VAL A 19 0.93 -0.96 6.81
CA VAL A 19 2.39 -0.96 6.66
C VAL A 19 2.93 0.47 6.86
N GLU A 20 4.07 0.60 7.53
CA GLU A 20 4.73 1.87 7.79
C GLU A 20 6.24 1.70 7.92
N SER A 21 7.01 2.70 7.46
CA SER A 21 8.48 2.72 7.53
C SER A 21 9.03 3.58 8.67
N ASP A 22 8.19 4.39 9.32
CA ASP A 22 8.54 5.18 10.50
C ASP A 22 8.03 4.49 11.78
N GLU A 23 8.95 3.88 12.53
CA GLU A 23 8.64 3.16 13.78
C GLU A 23 7.98 4.05 14.84
N ALA A 24 8.42 5.31 14.97
CA ALA A 24 7.84 6.25 15.91
C ALA A 24 6.42 6.64 15.51
N TRP A 25 6.13 6.68 14.20
CA TRP A 25 4.78 6.91 13.71
C TRP A 25 3.84 5.73 14.00
N ILE A 26 4.33 4.49 13.89
CA ILE A 26 3.56 3.29 14.24
C ILE A 26 3.08 3.35 15.69
N ALA A 27 3.98 3.69 16.63
CA ALA A 27 3.62 3.81 18.05
C ALA A 27 2.49 4.85 18.26
N LYS A 28 2.59 6.02 17.62
CA LYS A 28 1.55 7.07 17.70
C LYS A 28 0.19 6.62 17.17
N VAL A 29 0.19 5.86 16.05
CA VAL A 29 -1.06 5.33 15.49
C VAL A 29 -1.62 4.22 16.36
N ALA A 30 -0.78 3.34 16.91
CA ALA A 30 -1.19 2.29 17.84
C ALA A 30 -1.94 2.84 19.05
N GLU A 31 -1.46 3.94 19.63
CA GLU A 31 -2.15 4.65 20.72
C GLU A 31 -3.53 5.19 20.31
N SER A 32 -3.72 5.53 19.04
CA SER A 32 -4.94 6.16 18.51
C SER A 32 -6.03 5.17 18.09
N ILE A 33 -5.68 3.93 17.75
CA ILE A 33 -6.65 2.92 17.26
C ILE A 33 -7.38 2.18 18.38
N GLY A 34 -6.79 2.10 19.58
CA GLY A 34 -7.39 1.46 20.74
C GLY A 34 -7.61 -0.07 20.59
N PRO A 35 -8.26 -0.71 21.58
CA PRO A 35 -8.55 -2.14 21.53
C PRO A 35 -9.60 -2.47 20.47
N SER A 36 -9.52 -3.68 19.92
CA SER A 36 -10.44 -4.20 18.90
C SER A 36 -10.58 -5.71 19.05
N GLU A 37 -11.79 -6.24 18.86
CA GLU A 37 -12.03 -7.69 18.79
C GLU A 37 -11.50 -8.29 17.48
N ALA A 38 -11.52 -7.51 16.39
CA ALA A 38 -10.94 -7.88 15.12
C ALA A 38 -9.44 -7.57 15.08
N GLU A 39 -8.69 -8.37 14.31
CA GLU A 39 -7.25 -8.21 14.19
C GLU A 39 -6.84 -6.81 13.69
N ARG A 40 -5.82 -6.23 14.35
CA ARG A 40 -5.20 -4.96 14.00
C ARG A 40 -3.70 -5.18 13.90
N LYS A 41 -3.21 -5.39 12.68
CA LYS A 41 -1.79 -5.67 12.42
C LYS A 41 -1.10 -4.42 11.89
N LEU A 42 -0.24 -3.84 12.73
CA LEU A 42 0.63 -2.72 12.35
C LEU A 42 2.01 -3.28 12.02
N ILE A 43 2.42 -3.17 10.76
CA ILE A 43 3.62 -3.80 10.20
C ILE A 43 4.69 -2.73 10.03
N TYR A 44 5.81 -2.90 10.73
CA TYR A 44 7.00 -2.09 10.53
C TYR A 44 7.83 -2.64 9.36
N ALA A 45 7.96 -1.85 8.30
CA ALA A 45 8.82 -2.14 7.16
C ALA A 45 10.13 -1.35 7.29
N ASP A 46 11.15 -1.99 7.87
CA ASP A 46 12.45 -1.38 8.11
C ASP A 46 13.25 -1.20 6.80
N ILE A 47 13.12 -0.01 6.22
CA ILE A 47 13.84 0.49 5.05
C ILE A 47 15.02 1.40 5.44
N GLY A 48 15.50 1.29 6.67
CA GLY A 48 16.55 2.14 7.23
C GLY A 48 16.02 3.41 7.89
N PRO A 49 16.90 4.28 8.40
CA PRO A 49 16.48 5.48 9.12
C PRO A 49 15.64 6.38 8.20
N THR A 50 14.50 6.87 8.68
CA THR A 50 13.57 7.68 7.89
C THR A 50 13.61 9.16 8.28
N LYS A 51 13.15 10.00 7.35
CA LYS A 51 12.84 11.42 7.54
C LYS A 51 11.32 11.58 7.63
N LYS A 52 10.83 12.82 7.54
CA LYS A 52 9.40 13.12 7.42
C LYS A 52 8.75 12.25 6.34
N TRP A 53 7.52 11.80 6.62
CA TRP A 53 6.70 10.98 5.72
C TRP A 53 7.29 9.60 5.41
N GLY A 54 8.10 9.04 6.32
CA GLY A 54 8.66 7.70 6.17
C GLY A 54 9.64 7.55 5.00
N VAL A 55 10.15 8.66 4.46
CA VAL A 55 11.13 8.66 3.36
C VAL A 55 12.47 8.18 3.89
N PRO A 56 13.15 7.21 3.26
CA PRO A 56 14.46 6.76 3.71
C PRO A 56 15.46 7.92 3.66
N SER A 57 16.30 8.02 4.70
CA SER A 57 17.27 9.10 4.85
C SER A 57 18.55 8.85 4.04
N SER A 58 18.83 7.59 3.70
CA SER A 58 19.95 7.10 2.90
C SER A 58 19.58 5.74 2.28
N ASP A 59 20.40 5.27 1.33
CA ASP A 59 20.21 3.97 0.66
C ASP A 59 20.83 2.79 1.44
N ILE A 60 21.16 2.96 2.74
CA ILE A 60 21.84 1.93 3.55
C ILE A 60 21.05 0.62 3.66
N ARG A 61 19.72 0.67 3.51
CA ARG A 61 18.82 -0.49 3.50
C ARG A 61 17.98 -0.56 2.23
N LYS A 62 18.55 -0.16 1.09
CA LYS A 62 17.87 -0.22 -0.20
C LYS A 62 17.45 -1.64 -0.59
N ASP A 63 18.23 -2.64 -0.19
CA ASP A 63 17.92 -4.06 -0.34
C ASP A 63 16.63 -4.49 0.41
N HIS A 64 16.19 -3.70 1.39
CA HIS A 64 14.93 -3.91 2.09
C HIS A 64 13.72 -3.20 1.46
N TYR A 65 13.91 -2.28 0.52
CA TYR A 65 12.79 -1.55 -0.11
C TYR A 65 11.70 -2.48 -0.68
N PRO A 66 12.04 -3.62 -1.33
CA PRO A 66 11.03 -4.58 -1.78
C PRO A 66 10.13 -5.12 -0.67
N LYS A 67 10.62 -5.22 0.58
CA LYS A 67 9.84 -5.72 1.73
C LYS A 67 8.67 -4.80 2.07
N TYR A 68 8.80 -3.48 1.86
CA TYR A 68 7.71 -2.54 2.12
C TYR A 68 6.51 -2.82 1.23
N SER A 69 6.72 -2.89 -0.09
CA SER A 69 5.63 -3.16 -1.05
C SER A 69 5.22 -4.63 -1.06
N GLY A 70 6.13 -5.55 -0.69
CA GLY A 70 5.88 -6.99 -0.58
C GLY A 70 5.09 -7.41 0.65
N ALA A 71 4.97 -6.56 1.67
CA ALA A 71 4.30 -6.88 2.93
C ALA A 71 2.85 -7.37 2.77
N ILE A 72 2.13 -6.90 1.74
CA ILE A 72 0.77 -7.39 1.43
C ILE A 72 0.78 -8.87 1.02
N VAL A 73 1.80 -9.30 0.28
CA VAL A 73 1.97 -10.69 -0.16
C VAL A 73 2.43 -11.57 1.01
N GLU A 74 3.34 -11.05 1.83
CA GLU A 74 3.83 -11.73 3.04
C GLU A 74 2.74 -11.92 4.09
N SER A 75 1.65 -11.16 4.02
CA SER A 75 0.48 -11.36 4.89
C SER A 75 -0.15 -12.73 4.71
N GLY A 76 -0.05 -13.31 3.50
CA GLY A 76 -0.72 -14.56 3.13
C GLY A 76 -2.25 -14.46 3.01
N ILE A 77 -2.81 -13.26 3.11
CA ILE A 77 -4.25 -12.99 3.03
C ILE A 77 -4.55 -12.25 1.74
N ASP A 78 -5.24 -12.93 0.81
CA ASP A 78 -5.69 -12.37 -0.46
C ASP A 78 -7.14 -11.85 -0.43
N ASP A 79 -7.86 -12.14 0.66
CA ASP A 79 -9.27 -11.83 0.89
C ASP A 79 -9.47 -10.50 1.64
N PHE A 80 -8.88 -9.42 1.11
CA PHE A 80 -9.23 -8.06 1.52
C PHE A 80 -10.24 -7.45 0.56
N ASP A 81 -11.20 -6.70 1.08
CA ASP A 81 -12.17 -5.96 0.25
C ASP A 81 -11.59 -4.63 -0.27
N LEU A 82 -10.66 -4.03 0.47
CA LEU A 82 -10.06 -2.73 0.18
C LEU A 82 -8.58 -2.69 0.55
N CYS A 83 -7.74 -2.25 -0.37
CA CYS A 83 -6.35 -1.87 -0.14
C CYS A 83 -6.16 -0.38 -0.44
N LEU A 84 -5.71 0.41 0.55
CA LEU A 84 -5.39 1.82 0.36
C LEU A 84 -3.88 2.02 0.27
N VAL A 85 -3.41 2.49 -0.88
CA VAL A 85 -2.02 2.86 -1.14
C VAL A 85 -1.84 4.35 -0.86
N ASP A 86 -1.43 4.64 0.37
CA ASP A 86 -1.12 5.99 0.84
C ASP A 86 0.12 6.00 1.73
N GLY A 87 1.19 5.41 1.21
CA GLY A 87 2.48 5.28 1.89
C GLY A 87 3.63 5.64 0.97
N ARG A 88 4.72 4.89 1.09
CA ARG A 88 5.86 4.90 0.17
C ARG A 88 5.73 3.79 -0.88
N PHE A 89 6.58 3.87 -1.91
CA PHE A 89 6.63 2.89 -3.00
C PHE A 89 5.28 2.68 -3.68
N ARG A 90 4.52 3.77 -3.90
CA ARG A 90 3.07 3.67 -4.19
C ARG A 90 2.76 2.82 -5.42
N VAL A 91 3.52 2.98 -6.51
CA VAL A 91 3.34 2.13 -7.70
C VAL A 91 3.61 0.66 -7.38
N ALA A 92 4.72 0.35 -6.70
CA ALA A 92 5.03 -1.04 -6.33
C ALA A 92 3.97 -1.65 -5.39
N CYS A 93 3.53 -0.92 -4.37
CA CYS A 93 2.47 -1.34 -3.46
C CYS A 93 1.16 -1.65 -4.21
N PHE A 94 0.77 -0.78 -5.14
CA PHE A 94 -0.43 -0.96 -5.95
C PHE A 94 -0.33 -2.21 -6.84
N LEU A 95 0.81 -2.40 -7.53
CA LEU A 95 1.02 -3.56 -8.40
C LEU A 95 1.09 -4.87 -7.60
N GLN A 96 1.71 -4.86 -6.42
CA GLN A 96 1.75 -6.00 -5.50
C GLN A 96 0.34 -6.34 -4.97
N ALA A 97 -0.47 -5.33 -4.67
CA ALA A 97 -1.87 -5.52 -4.30
C ALA A 97 -2.67 -6.18 -5.43
N LEU A 98 -2.55 -5.71 -6.67
CA LEU A 98 -3.20 -6.37 -7.82
C LEU A 98 -2.69 -7.79 -8.05
N ARG A 99 -1.40 -8.07 -7.80
CA ARG A 99 -0.84 -9.42 -7.96
C ARG A 99 -1.36 -10.40 -6.92
N HIS A 100 -1.56 -9.94 -5.67
CA HIS A 100 -1.88 -10.81 -4.55
C HIS A 100 -3.38 -10.91 -4.26
N LEU A 101 -4.10 -9.80 -4.29
CA LEU A 101 -5.50 -9.74 -3.86
C LEU A 101 -6.44 -10.31 -4.91
N ARG A 102 -7.54 -10.91 -4.44
CA ARG A 102 -8.56 -11.51 -5.31
C ARG A 102 -9.14 -10.50 -6.31
N PRO A 103 -9.53 -10.94 -7.53
CA PRO A 103 -10.32 -10.12 -8.44
C PRO A 103 -11.58 -9.58 -7.75
N GLY A 104 -11.82 -8.29 -7.89
CA GLY A 104 -12.95 -7.59 -7.24
C GLY A 104 -12.57 -6.85 -5.95
N CYS A 105 -11.38 -7.09 -5.39
CA CYS A 105 -10.81 -6.20 -4.38
C CYS A 105 -10.66 -4.78 -4.95
N ILE A 106 -11.02 -3.77 -4.16
CA ILE A 106 -10.83 -2.37 -4.52
C ILE A 106 -9.43 -1.94 -4.08
N VAL A 107 -8.64 -1.34 -4.98
CA VAL A 107 -7.34 -0.74 -4.65
C VAL A 107 -7.42 0.76 -4.85
N GLY A 108 -7.31 1.52 -3.76
CA GLY A 108 -7.25 2.99 -3.78
C GLY A 108 -5.79 3.48 -3.78
N ILE A 109 -5.51 4.58 -4.47
CA ILE A 109 -4.20 5.25 -4.45
C ILE A 109 -4.39 6.76 -4.29
N HIS A 110 -3.71 7.34 -3.29
CA HIS A 110 -3.75 8.78 -3.02
C HIS A 110 -2.73 9.53 -3.88
N ASP A 111 -2.94 10.85 -4.03
CA ASP A 111 -2.18 11.78 -4.88
C ASP A 111 -2.02 11.29 -6.33
N TYR A 112 -3.06 10.65 -6.88
CA TYR A 112 -2.93 9.90 -8.12
C TYR A 112 -2.85 10.80 -9.36
N ARG A 113 -3.83 11.67 -9.55
CA ARG A 113 -3.93 12.50 -10.75
C ARG A 113 -2.85 13.56 -10.79
N SER A 114 -2.47 14.11 -9.64
CA SER A 114 -1.38 15.10 -9.57
C SER A 114 0.01 14.53 -9.87
N ARG A 115 0.19 13.20 -9.90
CA ARG A 115 1.51 12.54 -10.06
C ARG A 115 1.53 11.60 -11.28
N PRO A 116 1.91 12.09 -12.48
CA PRO A 116 1.92 11.31 -13.72
C PRO A 116 2.69 9.99 -13.67
N LYS A 117 3.74 9.91 -12.85
CA LYS A 117 4.51 8.68 -12.64
C LYS A 117 3.68 7.53 -12.05
N TYR A 118 2.53 7.81 -11.43
CA TYR A 118 1.63 6.78 -10.89
C TYR A 118 0.74 6.17 -11.97
N HIS A 119 0.58 6.83 -13.12
CA HIS A 119 -0.34 6.40 -14.16
C HIS A 119 0.08 5.10 -14.87
N ALA A 120 1.31 4.63 -14.61
CA ALA A 120 1.75 3.31 -15.04
C ALA A 120 0.86 2.16 -14.50
N VAL A 121 0.11 2.38 -13.42
CA VAL A 121 -0.81 1.37 -12.87
C VAL A 121 -2.05 1.14 -13.73
N GLU A 122 -2.44 2.07 -14.62
CA GLU A 122 -3.61 1.92 -15.50
C GLU A 122 -3.47 0.80 -16.52
N GLN A 123 -2.23 0.34 -16.76
CA GLN A 123 -1.96 -0.85 -17.56
C GLN A 123 -2.57 -2.11 -16.93
N PHE A 124 -2.77 -2.14 -15.61
CA PHE A 124 -3.18 -3.33 -14.85
C PHE A 124 -4.48 -3.13 -14.06
N GLY A 125 -4.75 -1.89 -13.63
CA GLY A 125 -5.96 -1.50 -12.93
C GLY A 125 -6.89 -0.68 -13.81
N ARG A 126 -8.20 -0.87 -13.64
CA ARG A 126 -9.23 -0.02 -14.24
C ARG A 126 -9.83 0.87 -13.16
N ILE A 127 -9.84 2.17 -13.39
CA ILE A 127 -10.48 3.15 -12.50
C ILE A 127 -11.99 2.88 -12.43
N ILE A 128 -12.53 2.93 -11.21
CA ILE A 128 -13.96 2.75 -10.93
C ILE A 128 -14.59 3.95 -10.22
N ALA A 129 -13.80 4.76 -9.52
CA ALA A 129 -14.26 5.97 -8.85
C ALA A 129 -13.08 6.90 -8.57
N GLU A 130 -13.33 8.20 -8.53
CA GLU A 130 -12.33 9.22 -8.21
C GLU A 130 -12.99 10.34 -7.38
N THR A 131 -12.24 10.88 -6.43
CA THR A 131 -12.64 12.06 -5.67
C THR A 131 -11.40 12.84 -5.28
N GLU A 132 -11.39 14.14 -5.56
CA GLU A 132 -10.21 15.00 -5.41
C GLU A 132 -8.97 14.36 -6.07
N ASP A 133 -7.98 13.93 -5.29
CA ASP A 133 -6.76 13.27 -5.77
C ASP A 133 -6.63 11.81 -5.28
N LEU A 134 -7.75 11.20 -4.92
CA LEU A 134 -7.88 9.79 -4.56
C LEU A 134 -8.62 9.03 -5.67
N SER A 135 -7.97 8.02 -6.23
CA SER A 135 -8.54 7.19 -7.30
C SER A 135 -8.63 5.74 -6.86
N PHE A 136 -9.76 5.09 -7.17
CA PHE A 136 -10.05 3.71 -6.85
C PHE A 136 -10.09 2.84 -8.10
N PHE A 137 -9.53 1.65 -7.99
CA PHE A 137 -9.34 0.73 -9.09
C PHE A 137 -9.84 -0.67 -8.72
N VAL A 138 -10.12 -1.44 -9.76
CA VAL A 138 -10.20 -2.91 -9.72
C VAL A 138 -9.26 -3.49 -10.76
N HIS A 139 -8.98 -4.79 -10.70
CA HIS A 139 -8.22 -5.48 -11.75
C HIS A 139 -8.85 -5.25 -13.12
N ARG A 140 -7.99 -5.08 -14.12
CA ARG A 140 -8.39 -5.26 -15.51
C ARG A 140 -8.70 -6.73 -15.79
N THR A 141 -9.70 -6.98 -16.63
CA THR A 141 -10.08 -8.35 -17.04
C THR A 141 -9.07 -8.98 -17.99
N ASP A 142 -8.30 -8.15 -18.71
CA ASP A 142 -7.25 -8.51 -19.67
C ASP A 142 -5.84 -8.37 -19.07
N LEU A 143 -5.71 -8.42 -17.73
CA LEU A 143 -4.43 -8.23 -17.04
C LEU A 143 -3.40 -9.30 -17.47
N ASP A 144 -2.29 -8.84 -18.05
CA ASP A 144 -1.12 -9.66 -18.34
C ASP A 144 -0.23 -9.80 -17.09
N LYS A 145 -0.18 -11.03 -16.55
CA LYS A 145 0.58 -11.35 -15.34
C LYS A 145 2.10 -11.22 -15.53
N ALA A 146 2.62 -11.51 -16.71
CA ALA A 146 4.06 -11.41 -16.99
C ALA A 146 4.49 -9.93 -17.10
N ALA A 147 3.66 -9.11 -17.76
CA ALA A 147 3.85 -7.67 -17.79
C ALA A 147 3.73 -7.04 -16.38
N LEU A 148 2.78 -7.53 -15.56
CA LEU A 148 2.64 -7.09 -14.17
C LEU A 148 3.89 -7.39 -13.36
N GLN A 149 4.42 -8.60 -13.47
CA GLN A 149 5.65 -9.00 -12.77
C GLN A 149 6.85 -8.12 -13.19
N THR A 150 7.02 -7.88 -14.49
CA THR A 150 8.04 -6.97 -15.01
C THR A 150 7.88 -5.55 -14.46
N ALA A 151 6.64 -5.05 -14.38
CA ALA A 151 6.36 -3.73 -13.83
C ALA A 151 6.68 -3.66 -12.33
N ILE A 152 6.36 -4.68 -11.54
CA ILE A 152 6.71 -4.74 -10.13
C ILE A 152 8.22 -4.59 -9.97
N GLU A 153 9.02 -5.41 -10.66
CA GLU A 153 10.49 -5.38 -10.58
C GLU A 153 11.07 -4.00 -10.90
N ARG A 154 10.48 -3.29 -11.87
CA ARG A 154 10.86 -1.92 -12.23
C ARG A 154 10.63 -0.91 -11.09
N TYR A 155 9.59 -1.09 -10.28
CA TYR A 155 9.18 -0.11 -9.27
C TYR A 155 9.56 -0.49 -7.83
N LEU A 156 10.02 -1.72 -7.54
CA LEU A 156 10.34 -2.20 -6.18
C LEU A 156 11.27 -1.26 -5.38
N TYR A 157 12.17 -0.57 -6.07
CA TYR A 157 13.16 0.31 -5.44
C TYR A 157 12.84 1.80 -5.59
N ASN A 158 11.66 2.15 -6.12
CA ASN A 158 11.23 3.54 -6.26
C ASN A 158 10.36 3.95 -5.05
N PRO A 159 10.89 4.73 -4.09
CA PRO A 159 10.14 5.12 -2.89
C PRO A 159 8.97 6.08 -3.15
N ASP A 160 8.83 6.61 -4.36
CA ASP A 160 7.83 7.62 -4.68
C ASP A 160 6.93 7.26 -5.85
#